data_AF-A0A1R1XUQ4-F1
#
_entry.id   AF-A0A1R1XUQ4-F1
#
_cell.length_a   1.000
_cell.length_b   1.000
_cell.length_c   1.000
_cell.angle_alpha   90.00
_cell.angle_beta   90.00
_cell.angle_gamma   90.00
#
_symmetry.space_group_name_H-M   'P 1'
#
loop_
_entity.id
_entity.type
_entity.pdbx_description
1 polymer ?
#
loop_
_entity_poly.entity_id
_entity_poly.type
_entity_poly.pdbx_seq_one_letter_code
_entity_poly.pdbx_strand_id
1 'polypeptide(L)'
;MHILLDDYNMDTPASKKFAVKLGTGFQHAKDGGLTADMTLHGQNINPTDEYTYLGYIMNRKWEASGKIKNNKNKVRKAVYAVYSLLKPNDMPIAIKIKFTNSILMPIGCYSREEFGLSEARCKPIQSEIDKAIRMVSNVGKSVAMERIRYELGIASVFMRTSTARERAYHKWPTSKTWIADLIKTPMKARMATWVTGSARWIKNSALKI
;
A
#
# COMPACT_ATOMS: atom_id res chain seq x y z
N MET A 1 -16.24 -28.01 -41.67
CA MET A 1 -15.10 -27.08 -41.48
C MET A 1 -14.51 -27.40 -40.12
N HIS A 2 -13.60 -28.38 -40.07
CA HIS A 2 -12.93 -28.82 -38.85
C HIS A 2 -11.80 -27.85 -38.54
N ILE A 3 -11.82 -27.25 -37.35
CA ILE A 3 -10.74 -26.40 -36.85
C ILE A 3 -9.77 -27.34 -36.13
N LEU A 4 -8.56 -27.47 -36.68
CA LEU A 4 -7.47 -28.22 -36.06
C LEU A 4 -7.07 -27.55 -34.75
N LEU A 5 -7.09 -28.32 -33.67
CA LEU A 5 -6.46 -27.99 -32.40
C LEU A 5 -4.96 -28.29 -32.55
N ASP A 6 -4.15 -27.28 -32.79
CA ASP A 6 -2.70 -27.40 -32.65
C ASP A 6 -2.34 -27.45 -31.16
N ASP A 7 -1.60 -28.49 -30.79
CA ASP A 7 -1.15 -28.80 -29.45
C ASP A 7 -0.28 -27.68 -28.87
N TYR A 8 -0.84 -26.87 -27.97
CA TYR A 8 -0.08 -25.94 -27.14
C TYR A 8 0.75 -26.73 -26.12
N ASN A 9 1.99 -27.02 -26.50
CA ASN A 9 3.01 -27.57 -25.61
C ASN A 9 3.29 -26.61 -24.44
N MET A 10 2.91 -26.99 -23.23
CA MET A 10 3.12 -26.25 -21.97
C MET A 10 4.44 -26.63 -21.29
N ASP A 11 5.53 -26.67 -22.05
CA ASP A 11 6.88 -26.73 -21.47
C ASP A 11 7.24 -25.37 -20.89
N THR A 12 6.83 -25.15 -19.64
CA THR A 12 7.23 -23.99 -18.85
C THR A 12 8.74 -24.06 -18.63
N PRO A 13 9.56 -23.14 -19.18
CA PRO A 13 10.99 -23.19 -18.93
C PRO A 13 11.20 -22.99 -17.42
N ALA A 14 11.92 -23.92 -16.79
CA ALA A 14 12.35 -23.82 -15.41
C ALA A 14 12.91 -22.41 -15.16
N SER A 15 12.50 -21.78 -14.06
CA SER A 15 12.90 -20.41 -13.74
C SER A 15 14.42 -20.27 -13.81
N LYS A 16 14.91 -19.51 -14.81
CA LYS A 16 16.33 -19.15 -14.87
C LYS A 16 16.65 -18.36 -13.60
N LYS A 17 17.36 -19.00 -12.68
CA LYS A 17 17.94 -18.34 -11.51
C LYS A 17 18.95 -17.32 -12.02
N PHE A 18 18.58 -16.05 -12.06
CA PHE A 18 19.53 -14.97 -12.28
C PHE A 18 20.43 -14.88 -11.05
N ALA A 19 21.67 -15.37 -11.18
CA ALA A 19 22.68 -15.20 -10.16
C ALA A 19 23.16 -13.75 -10.18
N VAL A 20 22.59 -12.90 -9.33
CA VAL A 20 23.23 -11.64 -8.97
C VAL A 20 24.42 -12.02 -8.08
N LYS A 21 25.65 -11.93 -8.61
CA LYS A 21 26.87 -12.05 -7.80
C LYS A 21 26.92 -10.85 -6.85
N LEU A 22 26.35 -11.00 -5.66
CA LEU A 22 26.63 -10.12 -4.54
C LEU A 22 28.04 -10.48 -4.04
N GLY A 23 29.00 -9.57 -4.26
CA GLY A 23 30.33 -9.67 -3.68
C GLY A 23 30.22 -9.94 -2.18
N THR A 24 31.04 -10.87 -1.69
CA THR A 24 31.07 -11.30 -0.30
C THR A 24 31.46 -10.12 0.60
N GLY A 25 30.46 -9.46 1.18
CA GLY A 25 30.67 -8.39 2.13
C GLY A 25 29.43 -7.53 2.30
N PHE A 26 28.55 -7.88 3.26
CA PHE A 26 27.66 -6.88 3.86
C PHE A 26 28.52 -5.96 4.75
N GLN A 27 29.35 -5.12 4.12
CA GLN A 27 30.00 -4.00 4.79
C GLN A 27 29.16 -2.74 4.55
N HIS A 28 28.97 -1.97 5.62
CA HIS A 28 28.31 -0.68 5.59
C HIS A 28 28.93 0.23 4.52
N ALA A 29 28.20 0.47 3.44
CA ALA A 29 28.47 1.61 2.58
C ALA A 29 27.91 2.87 3.26
N LYS A 30 28.80 3.62 3.94
CA LYS A 30 28.60 5.05 4.20
C LYS A 30 28.66 5.77 2.86
N ASP A 31 27.60 6.48 2.47
CA ASP A 31 27.55 7.54 1.44
C ASP A 31 28.49 7.43 0.22
N GLY A 32 28.76 6.22 -0.26
CA GLY A 32 29.34 5.96 -1.55
C GLY A 32 28.20 5.58 -2.45
N GLY A 33 27.86 6.44 -3.42
CA GLY A 33 26.90 6.09 -4.46
C GLY A 33 27.24 4.71 -5.01
N LEU A 34 26.23 3.86 -5.22
CA LEU A 34 26.36 2.67 -6.03
C LEU A 34 26.69 3.12 -7.47
N THR A 35 27.96 3.46 -7.71
CA THR A 35 28.55 3.81 -9.00
C THR A 35 29.17 2.57 -9.63
N ALA A 36 28.58 1.39 -9.38
CA ALA A 36 28.84 0.23 -10.21
C ALA A 36 27.83 0.34 -11.35
N ASP A 37 28.31 0.45 -12.59
CA ASP A 37 27.48 0.45 -13.80
C ASP A 37 26.63 -0.83 -13.81
N MET A 38 25.39 -0.72 -13.33
CA MET A 38 24.45 -1.82 -13.38
C MET A 38 24.04 -1.96 -14.83
N THR A 39 24.44 -3.05 -15.48
CA THR A 39 24.01 -3.35 -16.83
C THR A 39 22.84 -4.34 -16.81
N LEU A 40 21.73 -3.97 -17.42
CA LEU A 40 20.60 -4.87 -17.64
C LEU A 40 20.51 -5.13 -19.15
N HIS A 41 20.60 -6.40 -19.56
CA HIS A 41 20.66 -6.78 -20.97
C HIS A 41 21.76 -6.07 -21.78
N GLY A 42 22.91 -5.79 -21.14
CA GLY A 42 24.04 -5.10 -21.80
C GLY A 42 23.89 -3.58 -21.93
N GLN A 43 22.80 -2.98 -21.42
CA GLN A 43 22.61 -1.54 -21.36
C GLN A 43 22.87 -1.02 -19.95
N ASN A 44 23.59 0.09 -19.83
CA ASN A 44 23.83 0.76 -18.55
C ASN A 44 22.52 1.35 -18.01
N ILE A 45 22.18 1.02 -16.77
CA ILE A 45 21.02 1.54 -16.06
C ILE A 45 21.40 2.85 -15.38
N ASN A 46 20.79 3.94 -15.84
CA ASN A 46 20.97 5.24 -15.21
C ASN A 46 20.47 5.23 -13.76
N PRO A 47 21.26 5.76 -12.81
CA PRO A 47 20.85 5.85 -11.41
C PRO A 47 19.62 6.77 -11.30
N THR A 48 18.53 6.23 -10.75
CA THR A 48 17.28 6.98 -10.55
C THR A 48 17.01 7.16 -9.05
N ASP A 49 16.39 8.27 -8.65
CA ASP A 49 16.03 8.54 -7.26
C ASP A 49 14.71 7.89 -6.83
N GLU A 50 13.78 7.73 -7.78
CA GLU A 50 12.46 7.14 -7.57
C GLU A 50 12.09 6.17 -8.71
N TYR A 51 11.56 5.01 -8.34
CA TYR A 51 11.06 4.01 -9.28
C TYR A 51 9.59 3.74 -9.00
N THR A 52 8.76 3.73 -10.04
CA THR A 52 7.33 3.40 -9.91
C THR A 52 7.06 2.02 -10.48
N TYR A 53 6.73 1.07 -9.60
CA TYR A 53 6.33 -0.29 -9.97
C TYR A 53 4.85 -0.51 -9.68
N LEU A 54 4.03 -0.86 -10.67
CA LEU A 54 2.59 -1.08 -10.47
C LEU A 54 1.90 0.06 -9.70
N GLY A 55 2.30 1.31 -9.96
CA GLY A 55 1.78 2.49 -9.28
C GLY A 55 2.22 2.66 -7.83
N TYR A 56 3.17 1.86 -7.35
CA TYR A 56 3.87 1.98 -6.07
C TYR A 56 5.21 2.68 -6.24
N ILE A 57 5.49 3.69 -5.41
CA ILE A 57 6.70 4.51 -5.51
C ILE A 57 7.76 3.97 -4.53
N MET A 58 8.89 3.53 -5.09
CA MET A 58 10.10 3.15 -4.38
C MET A 58 11.09 4.31 -4.48
N ASN A 59 11.41 4.95 -3.35
CA ASN A 59 12.45 5.97 -3.29
C ASN A 59 13.67 5.43 -2.54
N ARG A 60 14.84 6.04 -2.74
CA ARG A 60 16.09 5.65 -2.08
C ARG A 60 15.99 5.57 -0.56
N LYS A 61 15.15 6.42 0.05
CA LYS A 61 14.93 6.48 1.51
C LYS A 61 13.97 5.41 2.04
N TRP A 62 13.26 4.71 1.16
CA TRP A 62 12.19 3.76 1.51
C TRP A 62 11.09 4.35 2.42
N GLU A 63 10.83 5.66 2.32
CA GLU A 63 9.86 6.34 3.17
C GLU A 63 8.41 6.18 2.69
N ALA A 64 7.47 6.22 3.63
CA ALA A 64 6.04 6.02 3.34
C ALA A 64 5.33 7.28 2.78
N SER A 65 5.90 8.46 2.99
CA SER A 65 5.35 9.78 2.62
C SER A 65 5.00 9.88 1.13
N GLY A 66 5.91 9.51 0.24
CA GLY A 66 5.70 9.55 -1.21
C GLY A 66 4.52 8.69 -1.65
N LYS A 67 4.40 7.50 -1.07
CA LYS A 67 3.30 6.55 -1.32
C LYS A 67 1.96 7.10 -0.82
N ILE A 68 1.93 7.64 0.40
CA ILE A 68 0.74 8.25 1.00
C ILE A 68 0.26 9.43 0.14
N LYS A 69 1.19 10.28 -0.31
CA LYS A 69 0.89 11.42 -1.20
C LYS A 69 0.33 10.95 -2.54
N ASN A 70 0.90 9.92 -3.14
CA ASN A 70 0.40 9.33 -4.38
C ASN A 70 -1.01 8.76 -4.22
N ASN A 71 -1.26 7.95 -3.19
CA ASN A 71 -2.58 7.39 -2.91
C ASN A 71 -3.62 8.49 -2.65
N LYS A 72 -3.26 9.52 -1.85
CA LYS A 72 -4.11 10.70 -1.65
C LYS A 72 -4.50 11.33 -2.97
N ASN A 73 -3.55 11.55 -3.88
CA ASN A 73 -3.81 12.15 -5.17
C ASN A 73 -4.70 11.27 -6.06
N LYS A 74 -4.51 9.94 -6.03
CA LYS A 74 -5.36 8.99 -6.75
C LYS A 74 -6.80 9.00 -6.22
N VAL A 75 -6.97 9.00 -4.89
CA VAL A 75 -8.30 9.13 -4.26
C VAL A 75 -8.93 10.46 -4.65
N ARG A 76 -8.20 11.57 -4.54
CA ARG A 76 -8.68 12.89 -4.93
C ARG A 76 -9.20 12.89 -6.37
N LYS A 77 -8.41 12.38 -7.32
CA LYS A 77 -8.81 12.26 -8.73
C LYS A 77 -10.07 11.40 -8.89
N ALA A 78 -10.14 10.26 -8.22
CA ALA A 78 -11.30 9.38 -8.25
C ALA A 78 -12.57 10.07 -7.71
N VAL A 79 -12.46 10.77 -6.57
CA VAL A 79 -13.57 11.53 -5.97
C VAL A 79 -14.12 12.57 -6.94
N TYR A 80 -13.26 13.32 -7.63
CA TYR A 80 -13.71 14.30 -8.62
C TYR A 80 -14.34 13.64 -9.85
N ALA A 81 -13.81 12.50 -10.31
CA ALA A 81 -14.38 11.77 -11.44
C ALA A 81 -15.80 11.24 -11.15
N VAL A 82 -16.10 10.94 -9.88
CA VAL A 82 -17.40 10.39 -9.46
C VAL A 82 -18.31 11.43 -8.79
N TYR A 83 -17.92 12.72 -8.86
CA TYR A 83 -18.62 13.80 -8.17
C TYR A 83 -20.09 13.89 -8.59
N SER A 84 -20.36 13.79 -9.90
CA SER A 84 -21.70 13.81 -10.49
C SER A 84 -22.58 12.65 -10.00
N LEU A 85 -21.99 11.55 -9.55
CA LEU A 85 -22.71 10.39 -9.00
C LEU A 85 -22.94 10.52 -7.49
N LEU A 86 -21.98 11.07 -6.74
CA LEU A 86 -22.07 11.16 -5.29
C LEU A 86 -22.95 12.33 -4.81
N LYS A 87 -22.96 13.45 -5.55
CA LYS A 87 -23.58 14.71 -5.11
C LYS A 87 -25.12 14.77 -5.20
N PRO A 88 -25.78 14.30 -6.28
CA PRO A 88 -27.24 14.42 -6.42
C PRO A 88 -27.99 13.54 -5.41
N ASN A 89 -29.18 13.98 -4.96
CA ASN A 89 -29.98 13.22 -3.99
C ASN A 89 -30.82 12.08 -4.60
N ASP A 90 -30.83 11.97 -5.93
CA ASP A 90 -31.66 11.01 -6.66
C ASP A 90 -31.23 9.56 -6.44
N MET A 91 -29.94 9.34 -6.16
CA MET A 91 -29.40 8.00 -5.90
C MET A 91 -29.51 7.63 -4.41
N PRO A 92 -30.04 6.44 -4.07
CA PRO A 92 -30.06 5.94 -2.70
C PRO A 92 -28.68 5.96 -2.03
N ILE A 93 -28.63 6.45 -0.78
CA ILE A 93 -27.38 6.59 -0.02
C ILE A 93 -26.63 5.26 0.13
N ALA A 94 -27.35 4.14 0.25
CA ALA A 94 -26.77 2.80 0.35
C ALA A 94 -25.89 2.44 -0.87
N ILE A 95 -26.28 2.86 -2.08
CA ILE A 95 -25.50 2.62 -3.30
C ILE A 95 -24.21 3.44 -3.25
N LYS A 96 -24.30 4.71 -2.85
CA LYS A 96 -23.14 5.60 -2.70
C LYS A 96 -22.14 5.12 -1.64
N ILE A 97 -22.64 4.56 -0.53
CA ILE A 97 -21.81 3.94 0.52
C ILE A 97 -21.07 2.72 -0.05
N LYS A 98 -21.78 1.81 -0.74
CA LYS A 98 -21.16 0.64 -1.39
C LYS A 98 -20.10 1.06 -2.40
N PHE A 99 -20.38 2.09 -3.19
CA PHE A 99 -19.44 2.65 -4.16
C PHE A 99 -18.17 3.21 -3.47
N THR A 100 -18.34 3.93 -2.36
CA THR A 100 -17.22 4.47 -1.58
C THR A 100 -16.34 3.35 -1.02
N ASN A 101 -16.94 2.30 -0.47
CA ASN A 101 -16.23 1.15 0.11
C ASN A 101 -15.54 0.28 -0.94
N SER A 102 -16.10 0.18 -2.15
CA SER A 102 -15.59 -0.67 -3.23
C SER A 102 -14.56 0.02 -4.14
N ILE A 103 -14.63 1.34 -4.32
CA ILE A 103 -13.77 2.07 -5.25
C ILE A 103 -12.82 3.01 -4.53
N LEU A 104 -13.35 3.99 -3.79
CA LEU A 104 -12.52 5.04 -3.18
C LEU A 104 -11.63 4.48 -2.07
N MET A 105 -12.18 3.61 -1.23
CA MET A 105 -11.45 3.05 -0.10
C MET A 105 -10.27 2.15 -0.54
N PRO A 106 -10.40 1.22 -1.52
CA PRO A 106 -9.26 0.45 -2.01
C PRO A 106 -8.18 1.30 -2.70
N ILE A 107 -8.56 2.34 -3.45
CA ILE A 107 -7.60 3.27 -4.06
C ILE A 107 -6.74 3.95 -2.99
N GLY A 108 -7.36 4.41 -1.89
CA GLY A 108 -6.63 5.03 -0.78
C GLY A 108 -5.77 4.04 0.01
N CYS A 109 -6.28 2.83 0.21
CA CYS A 109 -5.63 1.79 1.00
C CYS A 109 -4.66 0.92 0.19
N TYR A 110 -4.27 1.32 -1.01
CA TYR A 110 -3.26 0.60 -1.78
C TYR A 110 -1.93 0.56 -1.02
N SER A 111 -1.31 -0.61 -0.84
CA SER A 111 -0.07 -0.78 -0.04
C SER A 111 -0.19 -0.44 1.45
N ARG A 112 -1.40 -0.59 2.01
CA ARG A 112 -1.74 -0.33 3.42
C ARG A 112 -0.91 -1.09 4.45
N GLU A 113 -0.42 -2.28 4.11
CA GLU A 113 0.36 -3.14 5.00
C GLU A 113 1.66 -2.47 5.45
N GLU A 114 2.16 -1.48 4.69
CA GLU A 114 3.41 -0.79 4.99
C GLU A 114 3.24 0.40 5.93
N PHE A 115 2.24 1.26 5.66
CA PHE A 115 2.03 2.51 6.39
C PHE A 115 0.92 2.45 7.45
N GLY A 116 0.23 1.31 7.59
CA GLY A 116 -0.75 1.08 8.65
C GLY A 116 -0.19 1.23 10.07
N LEU A 117 -1.08 1.19 11.07
CA LEU A 117 -0.79 1.39 12.50
C LEU A 117 -0.30 2.81 12.87
N SER A 118 -0.49 3.79 11.99
CA SER A 118 -0.25 5.21 12.30
C SER A 118 -1.38 6.06 11.73
N GLU A 119 -2.15 6.66 12.62
CA GLU A 119 -3.27 7.54 12.24
C GLU A 119 -2.77 8.80 11.52
N ALA A 120 -1.66 9.37 11.98
CA ALA A 120 -1.03 10.54 11.34
C ALA A 120 -0.69 10.26 9.86
N ARG A 121 -0.22 9.05 9.53
CA ARG A 121 0.05 8.63 8.15
C ARG A 121 -1.22 8.42 7.33
N CYS A 122 -2.31 7.99 7.96
CA CYS A 122 -3.58 7.73 7.28
C CYS A 122 -4.41 9.01 7.05
N LYS A 123 -4.23 10.03 7.89
CA LYS A 123 -4.99 11.30 7.86
C LYS A 123 -5.06 11.98 6.49
N PRO A 124 -3.96 12.07 5.70
CA PRO A 124 -4.02 12.71 4.37
C PRO A 124 -4.94 11.97 3.39
N ILE A 125 -5.03 10.64 3.47
CA ILE A 125 -5.90 9.82 2.62
C ILE A 125 -7.34 9.86 3.14
N GLN A 126 -7.50 9.71 4.47
CA GLN A 126 -8.80 9.80 5.13
C GLN A 126 -9.50 11.12 4.80
N SER A 127 -8.78 12.24 4.80
CA SER A 127 -9.39 13.55 4.52
C SER A 127 -9.95 13.69 3.09
N GLU A 128 -9.43 12.97 2.10
CA GLU A 128 -10.02 12.95 0.75
C GLU A 128 -11.25 12.02 0.70
N ILE A 129 -11.22 10.89 1.42
CA ILE A 129 -12.39 10.00 1.54
C ILE A 129 -13.52 10.68 2.32
N ASP A 130 -13.20 11.42 3.37
CA ASP A 130 -14.18 12.16 4.18
C ASP A 130 -14.90 13.22 3.35
N LYS A 131 -14.24 13.84 2.36
CA LYS A 131 -14.93 14.74 1.42
C LYS A 131 -15.99 14.00 0.62
N ALA A 132 -15.70 12.79 0.16
CA ALA A 132 -16.69 11.96 -0.53
C ALA A 132 -17.83 11.56 0.41
N ILE A 133 -17.52 11.14 1.64
CA ILE A 133 -18.52 10.78 2.65
C ILE A 133 -19.44 11.96 2.95
N ARG A 134 -18.90 13.18 3.08
CA ARG A 134 -19.73 14.39 3.26
C ARG A 134 -20.66 14.66 2.08
N MET A 135 -20.22 14.39 0.84
CA MET A 135 -21.08 14.50 -0.34
C MET A 135 -22.19 13.44 -0.30
N VAL A 136 -21.87 12.22 0.10
CA VAL A 136 -22.81 11.11 0.22
C VAL A 136 -23.89 11.37 1.26
N SER A 137 -23.52 11.90 2.43
CA SER A 137 -24.45 12.16 3.53
C SER A 137 -25.07 13.55 3.51
N ASN A 138 -24.68 14.41 2.55
CA ASN A 138 -25.13 15.80 2.40
C ASN A 138 -25.08 16.64 3.70
N VAL A 139 -23.97 16.52 4.45
CA VAL A 139 -23.79 17.20 5.75
C VAL A 139 -22.92 18.45 5.65
N GLY A 140 -23.11 19.37 6.59
CA GLY A 140 -22.26 20.56 6.75
C GLY A 140 -20.81 20.23 7.14
N LYS A 141 -19.93 21.23 7.04
CA LYS A 141 -18.49 21.11 7.39
C LYS A 141 -18.25 20.90 8.90
N SER A 142 -19.15 21.38 9.75
CA SER A 142 -19.05 21.33 11.21
C SER A 142 -19.26 19.94 11.81
N VAL A 143 -19.86 19.01 11.07
CA VAL A 143 -20.22 17.69 11.61
C VAL A 143 -18.97 16.81 11.81
N ALA A 144 -18.94 16.11 12.93
CA ALA A 144 -17.90 15.16 13.30
C ALA A 144 -17.93 13.93 12.38
N MET A 145 -16.83 13.71 11.65
CA MET A 145 -16.77 12.67 10.61
C MET A 145 -16.67 11.26 11.15
N GLU A 146 -16.17 11.09 12.36
CA GLU A 146 -16.14 9.79 13.03
C GLU A 146 -17.55 9.25 13.26
N ARG A 147 -18.46 10.09 13.77
CA ARG A 147 -19.86 9.68 14.00
C ARG A 147 -20.55 9.30 12.69
N ILE A 148 -20.43 10.12 11.64
CA ILE A 148 -21.04 9.80 10.34
C ILE A 148 -20.50 8.50 9.76
N ARG A 149 -19.19 8.26 9.84
CA ARG A 149 -18.59 7.01 9.38
C ARG A 149 -19.16 5.79 10.11
N TYR A 150 -19.35 5.92 11.43
CA TYR A 150 -19.95 4.87 12.25
C TYR A 150 -21.38 4.57 11.80
N GLU A 151 -22.23 5.59 11.66
CA GLU A 151 -23.63 5.44 11.22
C GLU A 151 -23.74 4.85 9.80
N LEU A 152 -22.82 5.23 8.90
CA LEU A 152 -22.79 4.71 7.53
C LEU A 152 -22.10 3.33 7.42
N GLY A 153 -21.56 2.78 8.51
CA GLY A 153 -20.81 1.52 8.50
C GLY A 153 -19.52 1.56 7.67
N ILE A 154 -18.89 2.73 7.54
CA ILE A 154 -17.65 2.91 6.77
C ILE A 154 -16.45 2.87 7.71
N ALA A 155 -15.65 1.81 7.64
CA ALA A 155 -14.41 1.70 8.39
C ALA A 155 -13.42 2.80 7.98
N SER A 156 -12.70 3.37 8.95
CA SER A 156 -11.64 4.34 8.67
C SER A 156 -10.47 3.69 7.91
N VAL A 157 -9.74 4.50 7.14
CA VAL A 157 -8.48 4.12 6.51
C VAL A 157 -7.49 3.60 7.55
N PHE A 158 -7.44 4.26 8.72
CA PHE A 158 -6.62 3.81 9.83
C PHE A 158 -6.99 2.38 10.25
N MET A 159 -8.28 2.09 10.48
CA MET A 159 -8.72 0.75 10.85
C MET A 159 -8.36 -0.29 9.78
N ARG A 160 -8.70 -0.02 8.51
CA ARG A 160 -8.40 -0.97 7.41
C ARG A 160 -6.90 -1.22 7.23
N THR A 161 -6.08 -0.19 7.39
CA THR A 161 -4.63 -0.30 7.24
C THR A 161 -4.00 -1.01 8.44
N SER A 162 -4.51 -0.78 9.65
CA SER A 162 -4.07 -1.46 10.86
C SER A 162 -4.37 -2.96 10.80
N THR A 163 -5.61 -3.36 10.50
CA THR A 163 -5.97 -4.78 10.34
C THR A 163 -5.15 -5.47 9.26
N ALA A 164 -4.88 -4.78 8.14
CA ALA A 164 -4.06 -5.34 7.07
C ALA A 164 -2.60 -5.55 7.49
N ARG A 165 -2.03 -4.59 8.23
CA ARG A 165 -0.67 -4.68 8.75
C ARG A 165 -0.53 -5.74 9.84
N GLU A 166 -1.52 -5.88 10.71
CA GLU A 166 -1.58 -6.95 11.70
C GLU A 166 -1.64 -8.33 11.01
N ARG A 167 -2.53 -8.50 10.02
CA ARG A 167 -2.59 -9.72 9.21
C ARG A 167 -1.25 -10.01 8.53
N ALA A 168 -0.60 -8.99 7.98
CA ALA A 168 0.71 -9.11 7.35
C ALA A 168 1.78 -9.57 8.35
N TYR A 169 1.78 -9.02 9.57
CA TYR A 169 2.70 -9.40 10.64
C TYR A 169 2.60 -10.89 10.99
N HIS A 170 1.40 -11.46 11.01
CA HIS A 170 1.20 -12.89 11.26
C HIS A 170 1.46 -13.78 10.04
N LYS A 171 1.14 -13.30 8.82
CA LYS A 171 1.24 -14.10 7.58
C LYS A 171 2.66 -14.14 6.99
N TRP A 172 3.38 -13.03 7.03
CA TRP A 172 4.66 -12.91 6.34
C TRP A 172 5.78 -13.80 6.91
N PRO A 173 5.87 -14.11 8.22
CA PRO A 173 6.86 -15.05 8.76
C PRO A 173 6.77 -16.48 8.20
N THR A 174 5.57 -16.91 7.79
CA THR A 174 5.31 -18.26 7.24
C THR A 174 5.30 -18.30 5.72
N SER A 175 5.59 -17.17 5.06
CA SER A 175 5.58 -17.08 3.60
C SER A 175 6.84 -17.69 2.98
N LYS A 176 6.74 -18.24 1.77
CA LYS A 176 7.88 -18.84 1.03
C LYS A 176 8.78 -17.80 0.34
N THR A 177 8.45 -16.52 0.47
CA THR A 177 9.16 -15.41 -0.20
C THR A 177 10.21 -14.82 0.73
N TRP A 178 11.17 -14.08 0.15
CA TRP A 178 12.25 -13.38 0.85
C TRP A 178 11.79 -12.45 2.00
N ILE A 179 10.51 -12.06 2.04
CA ILE A 179 9.94 -11.28 3.15
C ILE A 179 9.99 -12.04 4.48
N ALA A 180 9.86 -13.37 4.45
CA ALA A 180 9.93 -14.19 5.66
C ALA A 180 11.34 -14.15 6.25
N ASP A 181 12.35 -14.25 5.39
CA ASP A 181 13.75 -14.17 5.79
C ASP A 181 14.06 -12.78 6.36
N LEU A 182 13.61 -11.71 5.70
CA LEU A 182 13.77 -10.34 6.21
C LEU A 182 13.15 -10.12 7.60
N ILE A 183 12.02 -10.75 7.89
CA ILE A 183 11.36 -10.63 9.19
C ILE A 183 12.11 -11.44 10.26
N LYS A 184 12.61 -12.63 9.90
CA LYS A 184 13.41 -13.48 10.79
C LYS A 184 14.78 -12.90 11.09
N THR A 185 15.36 -12.15 10.15
CA THR A 185 16.65 -11.49 10.29
C THR A 185 16.51 -9.95 10.20
N PRO A 186 15.89 -9.30 11.20
CA PRO A 186 15.69 -7.87 11.16
C PRO A 186 17.03 -7.13 11.27
N MET A 187 17.16 -6.00 10.57
CA MET A 187 18.34 -5.14 10.65
C MET A 187 18.56 -4.64 12.09
N LYS A 188 19.68 -5.05 12.71
CA LYS A 188 20.03 -4.67 14.09
C LYS A 188 20.46 -3.21 14.25
N ALA A 189 20.93 -2.57 13.18
CA ALA A 189 21.41 -1.18 13.22
C ALA A 189 20.29 -0.14 13.41
N ARG A 190 19.01 -0.50 13.26
CA ARG A 190 17.87 0.42 13.42
C ARG A 190 17.02 0.04 14.64
N MET A 191 16.82 1.01 15.54
CA MET A 191 15.99 0.80 16.74
C MET A 191 14.50 0.63 16.42
N ALA A 192 14.01 1.19 15.31
CA ALA A 192 12.63 1.08 14.85
C ALA A 192 12.58 0.53 13.42
N THR A 193 12.07 -0.69 13.29
CA THR A 193 11.83 -1.35 12.00
C THR A 193 10.33 -1.56 11.81
N TRP A 194 9.92 -1.94 10.59
CA TRP A 194 8.53 -2.31 10.35
C TRP A 194 8.06 -3.44 11.28
N VAL A 195 8.92 -4.42 11.58
CA VAL A 195 8.63 -5.57 12.46
C VAL A 195 8.51 -5.13 13.92
N THR A 196 9.52 -4.43 14.45
CA THR A 196 9.51 -4.01 15.86
C THR A 196 8.41 -2.99 16.15
N GLY A 197 8.13 -2.10 15.20
CA GLY A 197 7.01 -1.16 15.29
C GLY A 197 5.65 -1.85 15.30
N SER A 198 5.45 -2.87 14.45
CA SER A 198 4.19 -3.65 14.43
C SER A 198 4.01 -4.44 15.71
N ALA A 199 5.05 -5.14 16.18
CA ALA A 199 5.03 -5.90 17.43
C ALA A 199 4.69 -5.01 18.64
N ARG A 200 5.33 -3.84 18.74
CA ARG A 200 5.07 -2.86 19.81
C ARG A 200 3.63 -2.36 19.78
N TRP A 201 3.12 -2.02 18.59
CA TRP A 201 1.75 -1.53 18.46
C TRP A 201 0.73 -2.61 18.82
N ILE A 202 0.89 -3.83 18.31
CA ILE A 202 -0.02 -4.95 18.60
C ILE A 202 -0.05 -5.20 20.11
N LYS A 203 1.11 -5.27 20.77
CA LYS A 203 1.20 -5.40 22.23
C LYS A 203 0.45 -4.28 22.97
N ASN A 204 0.63 -3.03 22.56
CA ASN A 204 0.02 -1.88 23.24
C ASN A 204 -1.47 -1.70 22.94
N SER A 205 -1.94 -2.24 21.82
CA SER A 205 -3.34 -2.11 21.38
C SER A 205 -4.20 -3.23 21.95
N ALA A 206 -3.65 -4.44 22.08
CA ALA A 206 -4.31 -5.56 22.76
C ALA A 206 -4.52 -5.31 24.27
N LEU A 207 -3.77 -4.38 24.88
CA LEU A 207 -3.92 -3.97 26.28
C LEU A 207 -5.00 -2.88 26.49
N LYS A 208 -5.68 -2.44 25.43
CA LYS A 208 -6.69 -1.38 25.46
C LYS A 208 -8.09 -1.85 25.07
N ILE A 209 -8.30 -3.17 24.98
CA ILE A 209 -9.60 -3.81 24.74
C ILE A 209 -10.01 -4.51 26.03
#